data_AF-A0A1Z5JGW1-F1
#
_entry.id   AF-A0A1Z5JGW1-F1
#
_cell.length_a   1.000
_cell.length_b   1.000
_cell.length_c   1.000
_cell.angle_alpha   90.00
_cell.angle_beta   90.00
_cell.angle_gamma   90.00
#
_symmetry.space_group_name_H-M   'P 1'
#
loop_
_entity.id
_entity.type
_entity.pdbx_description
1 polymer ?
#
loop_
_entity_poly.entity_id
_entity_poly.type
_entity_poly.pdbx_seq_one_letter_code
_entity_poly.pdbx_strand_id
1 'polypeptide(L)'
;MRHSLLSVLLLATCTQYTLATVRDASALPGSLRNVLTALEKDHSQVAAACLLTSTSVTPRQTDALLTALTGSAAKVVGTASGNIVAAPESIPEATLAACACDGTIVYYASAVDLLRGEGLFRTLAPALESLVAVGATQGKLMVIVPQGLPVAETQALLEAAAEEILSHLVTPSVTNLQGIFSQITYIPWNEVNSSQMEHIDKVPTTQMVSRLQAAAHISDIRDLSSVDVTAVRLLAPAARLNLKQAMEQVRSITTADDGTTQLVANFGQVCEAALEQAQSRLVKAAGSSAAALLASPAGRQCQIYLETGVERELYGLFEEQMSLCGQASFEQLKKSLSKLIVAPTLADDMEREANKAIAAFSAAAKKMVCKKCSSWSVDPAKDEFRRVVKDYIAKRLLSARAGGQFRPVPRKGITVGLHWLLPKPFGNDYRQEPWMVHATDGLVYVPKDKITDVSPEEVAAGDWRRKVVPSPVGNDMVYMQ
;
A
#
# COMPACT_ATOMS: atom_id res chain seq x y z
N MET A 1 10.87 5.92 0.09
CA MET A 1 9.78 6.93 0.16
C MET A 1 8.72 6.44 1.14
N ARG A 2 8.66 6.95 2.39
CA ARG A 2 7.70 6.50 3.42
C ARG A 2 7.08 7.67 4.24
N HIS A 3 6.96 8.86 3.64
CA HIS A 3 6.59 10.11 4.36
C HIS A 3 5.24 10.75 3.94
N SER A 4 4.35 10.04 3.23
CA SER A 4 3.11 10.64 2.68
C SER A 4 1.81 10.29 3.42
N LEU A 5 1.86 9.54 4.53
CA LEU A 5 0.65 9.07 5.23
C LEU A 5 0.65 9.39 6.73
N LEU A 6 1.82 9.37 7.40
CA LEU A 6 1.95 9.86 8.78
C LEU A 6 1.59 11.35 8.86
N SER A 7 2.12 12.14 7.93
CA SER A 7 1.85 13.58 7.80
C SER A 7 0.36 13.85 7.61
N VAL A 8 -0.32 13.11 6.72
CA VAL A 8 -1.74 13.36 6.42
C VAL A 8 -2.67 12.97 7.57
N LEU A 9 -2.21 12.14 8.53
CA LEU A 9 -2.93 11.87 9.77
C LEU A 9 -2.72 12.96 10.84
N LEU A 10 -1.48 13.47 10.97
CA LEU A 10 -1.05 14.41 12.01
C LEU A 10 -1.61 15.85 11.87
N LEU A 11 -2.38 16.15 10.83
CA LEU A 11 -2.55 17.53 10.35
C LEU A 11 -4.01 18.01 10.20
N ALA A 12 -4.98 17.30 10.78
CA ALA A 12 -6.37 17.75 10.82
C ALA A 12 -6.64 18.72 12.00
N THR A 13 -7.19 19.91 11.70
CA THR A 13 -7.49 21.05 12.63
C THR A 13 -6.24 21.87 13.02
N CYS A 14 -6.19 23.21 13.01
CA CYS A 14 -7.14 24.30 12.70
C CYS A 14 -6.38 25.51 12.09
N THR A 15 -7.10 26.42 11.41
CA THR A 15 -7.02 27.89 11.67
C THR A 15 -8.47 28.46 11.57
N GLN A 16 -8.82 29.74 11.81
CA GLN A 16 -8.05 31.00 11.88
C GLN A 16 -8.81 32.05 12.75
N TYR A 17 -8.08 33.07 13.24
CA TYR A 17 -8.54 34.19 14.11
C TYR A 17 -9.06 33.75 15.51
N THR A 18 -8.82 34.37 16.68
CA THR A 18 -7.87 35.37 17.28
C THR A 18 -8.17 35.36 18.82
N LEU A 19 -7.59 36.04 19.82
CA LEU A 19 -6.63 37.17 20.05
C LEU A 19 -5.58 36.74 21.14
N ALA A 20 -4.58 37.58 21.51
CA ALA A 20 -3.60 37.32 22.60
C ALA A 20 -3.97 38.03 23.95
N THR A 21 -2.99 38.53 24.74
CA THR A 21 -3.21 39.63 25.72
C THR A 21 -2.53 40.97 25.40
N VAL A 22 -1.88 41.07 24.23
CA VAL A 22 -2.33 42.12 23.31
C VAL A 22 -3.79 41.80 23.01
N ARG A 23 -4.71 42.76 22.85
CA ARG A 23 -6.10 42.42 22.48
C ARG A 23 -6.24 41.93 21.03
N ASP A 24 -5.14 41.52 20.41
CA ASP A 24 -4.87 41.22 19.00
C ASP A 24 -3.99 39.96 18.89
N ALA A 25 -4.06 39.21 17.79
CA ALA A 25 -3.35 37.93 17.67
C ALA A 25 -2.10 38.00 16.78
N SER A 26 -0.98 37.54 17.35
CA SER A 26 -0.21 36.48 16.70
C SER A 26 -0.71 35.13 17.23
N ALA A 27 -0.51 34.04 16.48
CA ALA A 27 -0.80 32.70 16.98
C ALA A 27 0.07 32.37 18.22
N LEU A 28 -0.36 31.41 19.04
CA LEU A 28 0.31 31.07 20.31
C LEU A 28 1.84 30.88 20.24
N PRO A 29 2.46 30.30 19.17
CA PRO A 29 3.93 30.24 19.06
C PRO A 29 4.64 31.61 19.10
N GLY A 30 4.01 32.67 18.57
CA GLY A 30 4.54 34.04 18.65
C GLY A 30 4.46 34.61 20.07
N SER A 31 3.33 34.40 20.74
CA SER A 31 3.15 34.83 22.15
C SER A 31 4.09 34.10 23.10
N LEU A 32 4.24 32.78 22.95
CA LEU A 32 5.12 31.94 23.79
C LEU A 32 6.60 32.27 23.54
N ARG A 33 7.00 32.53 22.29
CA ARG A 33 8.34 33.03 21.96
C ARG A 33 8.62 34.41 22.59
N ASN A 34 7.66 35.33 22.56
CA ASN A 34 7.83 36.65 23.18
C ASN A 34 8.01 36.56 24.70
N VAL A 35 7.27 35.67 25.38
CA VAL A 35 7.42 35.42 26.82
C VAL A 35 8.79 34.77 27.12
N LEU A 36 9.24 33.82 26.31
CA LEU A 36 10.60 33.25 26.44
C LEU A 36 11.69 34.31 26.27
N THR A 37 11.65 35.13 25.22
CA THR A 37 12.66 36.19 24.97
C THR A 37 12.58 37.36 25.97
N ALA A 38 11.49 37.49 26.73
CA ALA A 38 11.46 38.33 27.92
C ALA A 38 12.23 37.66 29.09
N LEU A 39 11.86 36.43 29.44
CA LEU A 39 12.45 35.67 30.57
C LEU A 39 13.93 35.31 30.36
N GLU A 40 14.39 35.17 29.10
CA GLU A 40 15.80 34.94 28.73
C GLU A 40 16.78 35.99 29.27
N LYS A 41 16.29 37.18 29.67
CA LYS A 41 17.11 38.25 30.26
C LYS A 41 17.36 38.05 31.76
N ASP A 42 16.39 37.44 32.45
CA ASP A 42 16.33 37.38 33.91
C ASP A 42 16.55 35.94 34.43
N HIS A 43 16.35 34.93 33.58
CA HIS A 43 16.49 33.51 33.92
C HIS A 43 17.18 32.71 32.80
N SER A 44 18.22 31.94 33.15
CA SER A 44 18.93 31.03 32.24
C SER A 44 18.22 29.67 32.04
N GLN A 45 17.28 29.33 32.92
CA GLN A 45 16.46 28.13 32.87
C GLN A 45 15.03 28.47 33.29
N VAL A 46 14.05 27.88 32.62
CA VAL A 46 12.62 28.11 32.87
C VAL A 46 11.87 26.79 33.00
N ALA A 47 10.89 26.72 33.90
CA ALA A 47 9.89 25.66 33.91
C ALA A 47 8.78 26.04 32.92
N ALA A 48 8.15 25.06 32.26
CA ALA A 48 7.06 25.34 31.33
C ALA A 48 5.97 24.26 31.36
N ALA A 49 4.71 24.67 31.27
CA ALA A 49 3.57 23.75 31.20
C ALA A 49 2.52 24.19 30.18
N CYS A 50 1.91 23.19 29.54
CA CYS A 50 0.73 23.36 28.69
C CYS A 50 -0.54 23.05 29.50
N LEU A 51 -1.42 24.04 29.71
CA LEU A 51 -2.70 23.87 30.40
C LEU A 51 -3.79 23.43 29.42
N LEU A 52 -4.14 22.15 29.44
CA LEU A 52 -5.18 21.55 28.61
C LEU A 52 -6.48 21.34 29.41
N THR A 53 -7.61 21.51 28.74
CA THR A 53 -8.95 21.37 29.36
C THR A 53 -9.87 20.46 28.54
N SER A 54 -10.79 19.78 29.21
CA SER A 54 -11.84 18.97 28.56
C SER A 54 -13.01 19.83 28.03
N THR A 55 -13.89 19.23 27.21
CA THR A 55 -14.94 19.93 26.45
C THR A 55 -15.92 20.79 27.24
N SER A 56 -16.30 20.39 28.44
CA SER A 56 -17.32 21.08 29.24
C SER A 56 -16.71 22.07 30.25
N VAL A 57 -15.39 22.29 30.21
CA VAL A 57 -14.73 23.34 30.99
C VAL A 57 -15.08 24.71 30.42
N THR A 58 -15.71 25.56 31.24
CA THR A 58 -16.05 26.93 30.83
C THR A 58 -14.82 27.84 30.87
N PRO A 59 -14.75 28.91 30.05
CA PRO A 59 -13.63 29.87 30.09
C PRO A 59 -13.36 30.41 31.50
N ARG A 60 -14.41 30.69 32.29
CA ARG A 60 -14.28 31.14 33.68
C ARG A 60 -13.54 30.16 34.59
N GLN A 61 -13.62 28.85 34.32
CA GLN A 61 -12.86 27.83 35.06
C GLN A 61 -11.41 27.79 34.58
N THR A 62 -11.14 27.96 33.29
CA THR A 62 -9.79 28.13 32.74
C THR A 62 -9.10 29.38 33.30
N ASP A 63 -9.81 30.51 33.34
CA ASP A 63 -9.34 31.79 33.91
C ASP A 63 -9.00 31.63 35.40
N ALA A 64 -9.85 30.93 36.15
CA ALA A 64 -9.62 30.65 37.57
C ALA A 64 -8.40 29.73 37.79
N LEU A 65 -8.20 28.72 36.94
CA LEU A 65 -7.03 27.84 36.98
C LEU A 65 -5.74 28.58 36.65
N LEU A 66 -5.73 29.37 35.58
CA LEU A 66 -4.60 30.22 35.22
C LEU A 66 -4.25 31.17 36.38
N THR A 67 -5.26 31.80 36.98
CA THR A 67 -5.08 32.71 38.12
C THR A 67 -4.54 31.97 39.35
N ALA A 68 -4.98 30.74 39.64
CA ALA A 68 -4.47 29.94 40.74
C ALA A 68 -3.02 29.46 40.53
N LEU A 69 -2.67 29.06 39.30
CA LEU A 69 -1.33 28.57 38.94
C LEU A 69 -0.28 29.69 38.77
N THR A 70 -0.70 30.90 38.38
CA THR A 70 0.24 31.95 37.92
C THR A 70 -0.02 33.35 38.46
N GLY A 71 -1.14 33.60 39.13
CA GLY A 71 -1.60 34.94 39.53
C GLY A 71 -2.21 35.78 38.39
N SER A 72 -2.38 35.22 37.19
CA SER A 72 -2.90 35.92 36.01
C SER A 72 -3.82 35.03 35.18
N ALA A 73 -4.82 35.62 34.50
CA ALA A 73 -5.71 34.93 33.55
C ALA A 73 -5.26 35.07 32.08
N ALA A 74 -4.02 35.46 31.81
CA ALA A 74 -3.51 35.59 30.45
C ALA A 74 -3.20 34.23 29.79
N LYS A 75 -3.45 34.10 28.48
CA LYS A 75 -3.29 32.83 27.72
C LYS A 75 -1.87 32.26 27.73
N VAL A 76 -0.86 33.13 27.85
CA VAL A 76 0.52 32.73 28.15
C VAL A 76 1.02 33.64 29.27
N VAL A 77 1.46 33.04 30.38
CA VAL A 77 1.99 33.76 31.54
C VAL A 77 3.42 33.33 31.78
N GLY A 78 4.34 34.29 31.87
CA GLY A 78 5.64 34.10 32.50
C GLY A 78 5.59 34.67 33.92
N THR A 79 5.99 33.88 34.92
CA THR A 79 6.06 34.30 36.32
C THR A 79 7.48 34.74 36.69
N ALA A 80 7.61 35.58 37.73
CA ALA A 80 8.90 36.05 38.24
C ALA A 80 9.78 34.96 38.88
N SER A 81 9.27 33.73 39.03
CA SER A 81 10.02 32.53 39.40
C SER A 81 10.64 31.80 38.21
N GLY A 82 10.42 32.29 36.98
CA GLY A 82 10.85 31.64 35.74
C GLY A 82 9.96 30.45 35.33
N ASN A 83 8.70 30.43 35.74
CA ASN A 83 7.74 29.40 35.35
C ASN A 83 6.81 29.96 34.25
N ILE A 84 6.54 29.16 33.21
CA ILE A 84 5.68 29.52 32.07
C ILE A 84 4.46 28.62 32.06
N VAL A 85 3.26 29.19 31.90
CA VAL A 85 2.05 28.43 31.57
C VAL A 85 1.47 28.95 30.27
N ALA A 86 1.15 28.05 29.35
CA ALA A 86 0.40 28.34 28.13
C ALA A 86 -0.95 27.60 28.14
N ALA A 87 -2.05 28.33 28.08
CA ALA A 87 -3.41 27.83 27.88
C ALA A 87 -3.81 27.97 26.40
N PRO A 88 -3.59 26.93 25.57
CA PRO A 88 -4.09 26.87 24.20
C PRO A 88 -5.63 26.80 24.17
N GLU A 89 -6.23 27.52 23.23
CA GLU A 89 -7.69 27.46 22.99
C GLU A 89 -8.05 26.51 21.84
N SER A 90 -7.07 26.14 21.01
CA SER A 90 -7.23 25.26 19.87
C SER A 90 -6.32 24.03 19.91
N ILE A 91 -6.72 22.97 19.20
CA ILE A 91 -6.00 21.70 19.11
C ILE A 91 -4.56 21.86 18.56
N PRO A 92 -4.28 22.58 17.45
CA PRO A 92 -2.89 22.76 17.00
C PRO A 92 -2.06 23.58 18.00
N GLU A 93 -2.65 24.53 18.71
CA GLU A 93 -1.93 25.24 19.77
C GLU A 93 -1.63 24.33 20.96
N ALA A 94 -2.51 23.37 21.29
CA ALA A 94 -2.26 22.34 22.30
C ALA A 94 -1.10 21.41 21.93
N THR A 95 -1.09 20.94 20.68
CA THR A 95 0.05 20.21 20.08
C THR A 95 1.36 21.01 20.20
N LEU A 96 1.37 22.26 19.73
CA LEU A 96 2.58 23.09 19.68
C LEU A 96 3.05 23.48 21.09
N ALA A 97 2.13 23.81 22.00
CA ALA A 97 2.45 24.15 23.39
C ALA A 97 2.95 22.94 24.18
N ALA A 98 2.35 21.74 24.03
CA ALA A 98 2.82 20.53 24.69
C ALA A 98 4.25 20.17 24.24
N CYS A 99 4.53 20.20 22.94
CA CYS A 99 5.88 19.97 22.41
C CYS A 99 6.89 21.05 22.83
N ALA A 100 6.46 22.32 22.97
CA ALA A 100 7.31 23.38 23.48
C ALA A 100 7.63 23.21 24.98
N CYS A 101 6.68 22.73 25.78
CA CYS A 101 6.79 22.49 27.22
C CYS A 101 7.38 21.10 27.56
N ASP A 102 8.09 20.47 26.63
CA ASP A 102 8.75 19.15 26.78
C ASP A 102 7.82 18.01 27.22
N GLY A 103 6.53 18.09 26.86
CA GLY A 103 5.52 17.15 27.31
C GLY A 103 5.07 17.33 28.76
N THR A 104 5.38 18.45 29.40
CA THR A 104 4.75 18.86 30.66
C THR A 104 3.36 19.42 30.38
N ILE A 105 2.33 18.66 30.74
CA ILE A 105 0.92 19.00 30.56
C ILE A 105 0.26 19.10 31.93
N VAL A 106 -0.36 20.24 32.22
CA VAL A 106 -1.38 20.36 33.27
C VAL A 106 -2.72 20.12 32.61
N TYR A 107 -3.48 19.12 33.05
CA TYR A 107 -4.75 18.75 32.44
C TYR A 107 -5.90 18.87 33.43
N TYR A 108 -6.91 19.68 33.11
CA TYR A 108 -8.13 19.78 33.89
C TYR A 108 -9.32 19.14 33.16
N ALA A 109 -9.82 18.06 33.75
CA ALA A 109 -11.06 17.42 33.32
C ALA A 109 -12.23 17.94 34.16
N SER A 110 -13.31 18.34 33.48
CA SER A 110 -14.58 18.62 34.17
C SER A 110 -15.19 17.31 34.67
N ALA A 111 -15.88 17.36 35.81
CA ALA A 111 -16.64 16.22 36.34
C ALA A 111 -17.69 15.68 35.35
N VAL A 112 -18.22 16.55 34.47
CA VAL A 112 -19.21 16.16 33.45
C VAL A 112 -18.57 15.34 32.32
N ASP A 113 -17.37 15.72 31.86
CA ASP A 113 -16.66 14.96 30.82
C ASP A 113 -16.08 13.64 31.37
N LEU A 114 -15.63 13.62 32.64
CA LEU A 114 -15.17 12.38 33.31
C LEU A 114 -16.28 11.33 33.44
N LEU A 115 -17.48 11.74 33.85
CA LEU A 115 -18.63 10.84 34.01
C LEU A 115 -19.24 10.39 32.67
N ARG A 116 -18.90 11.04 31.55
CA ARG A 116 -19.40 10.70 30.20
C ARG A 116 -18.38 10.02 29.31
N GLY A 117 -17.08 10.21 29.56
CA GLY A 117 -15.97 9.88 28.63
C GLY A 117 -15.92 10.78 27.38
N GLU A 118 -17.08 11.20 26.86
CA GLU A 118 -17.21 12.06 25.69
C GLU A 118 -16.45 13.38 25.83
N GLY A 119 -15.58 13.67 24.86
CA GLY A 119 -14.90 14.97 24.72
C GLY A 119 -13.78 15.26 25.75
N LEU A 120 -13.63 14.40 26.76
CA LEU A 120 -12.54 14.40 27.75
C LEU A 120 -11.17 14.64 27.09
N PHE A 121 -10.78 13.77 26.16
CA PHE A 121 -9.47 13.80 25.49
C PHE A 121 -9.38 14.72 24.25
N ARG A 122 -10.36 15.60 24.00
CA ARG A 122 -10.41 16.44 22.78
C ARG A 122 -9.14 17.27 22.54
N THR A 123 -8.52 17.75 23.61
CA THR A 123 -7.27 18.53 23.62
C THR A 123 -6.06 17.65 23.97
N LEU A 124 -6.23 16.71 24.89
CA LEU A 124 -5.17 15.86 25.41
C LEU A 124 -4.66 14.85 24.36
N ALA A 125 -5.51 14.06 23.71
CA ALA A 125 -5.05 13.00 22.80
C ALA A 125 -4.22 13.53 21.59
N PRO A 126 -4.59 14.63 20.91
CA PRO A 126 -3.73 15.22 19.88
C PRO A 126 -2.36 15.67 20.40
N ALA A 127 -2.29 16.18 21.65
CA ALA A 127 -1.02 16.52 22.30
C ALA A 127 -0.19 15.26 22.59
N LEU A 128 -0.81 14.16 23.05
CA LEU A 128 -0.14 12.86 23.24
C LEU A 128 0.44 12.33 21.92
N GLU A 129 -0.37 12.30 20.85
CA GLU A 129 0.07 11.87 19.51
C GLU A 129 1.27 12.68 19.02
N SER A 130 1.25 14.00 19.26
CA SER A 130 2.31 14.93 18.86
C SER A 130 3.60 14.70 19.63
N LEU A 131 3.52 14.49 20.95
CA LEU A 131 4.67 14.18 21.80
C LEU A 131 5.33 12.86 21.40
N VAL A 132 4.52 11.82 21.16
CA VAL A 132 5.00 10.51 20.71
C VAL A 132 5.61 10.59 19.30
N ALA A 133 5.03 11.39 18.39
CA ALA A 133 5.58 11.61 17.05
C ALA A 133 6.92 12.35 17.04
N VAL A 134 7.16 13.23 18.02
CA VAL A 134 8.45 13.93 18.23
C VAL A 134 9.46 13.06 19.02
N GLY A 135 9.02 11.93 19.59
CA GLY A 135 9.86 11.04 20.39
C GLY A 135 10.11 11.53 21.82
N ALA A 136 9.22 12.35 22.37
CA ALA A 136 9.30 12.79 23.76
C ALA A 136 9.05 11.60 24.70
N THR A 137 10.00 11.35 25.61
CA THR A 137 10.01 10.20 26.54
C THR A 137 10.07 10.60 28.01
N GLN A 138 10.01 11.90 28.31
CA GLN A 138 10.21 12.45 29.67
C GLN A 138 9.09 13.40 30.12
N GLY A 139 7.96 13.42 29.40
CA GLY A 139 6.82 14.27 29.76
C GLY A 139 6.28 13.97 31.17
N LYS A 140 5.57 14.96 31.74
CA LYS A 140 4.86 14.86 33.02
C LYS A 140 3.39 15.27 32.84
N LEU A 141 2.45 14.50 33.42
CA LEU A 141 1.02 14.83 33.38
C LEU A 141 0.52 15.19 34.78
N MET A 142 0.15 16.46 34.97
CA MET A 142 -0.42 16.98 36.22
C MET A 142 -1.94 17.09 36.05
N VAL A 143 -2.70 16.10 36.52
CA VAL A 143 -4.16 16.06 36.41
C VAL A 143 -4.79 16.83 37.56
N ILE A 144 -5.53 17.88 37.27
CA ILE A 144 -6.30 18.62 38.28
C ILE A 144 -7.63 17.92 38.52
N VAL A 145 -7.84 17.49 39.76
CA VAL A 145 -9.05 16.79 40.22
C VAL A 145 -10.17 17.82 40.45
N PRO A 146 -11.33 17.69 39.79
CA PRO A 146 -12.42 18.65 39.92
C PRO A 146 -13.10 18.60 41.30
N GLN A 147 -13.67 19.74 41.71
CA GLN A 147 -14.36 19.88 42.99
C GLN A 147 -15.49 18.85 43.14
N GLY A 148 -15.50 18.14 44.27
CA GLY A 148 -16.54 17.17 44.62
C GLY A 148 -16.26 15.72 44.22
N LEU A 149 -15.23 15.44 43.39
CA LEU A 149 -14.76 14.08 43.10
C LEU A 149 -13.49 13.75 43.91
N PRO A 150 -13.36 12.54 44.47
CA PRO A 150 -12.12 12.10 45.10
C PRO A 150 -11.06 11.72 44.06
N VAL A 151 -9.80 11.77 44.48
CA VAL A 151 -8.62 11.52 43.62
C VAL A 151 -8.69 10.14 42.94
N ALA A 152 -9.00 9.08 43.72
CA ALA A 152 -9.03 7.71 43.21
C ALA A 152 -10.14 7.46 42.17
N GLU A 153 -11.30 8.12 42.31
CA GLU A 153 -12.39 8.02 41.33
C GLU A 153 -12.06 8.79 40.05
N THR A 154 -11.44 9.96 40.18
CA THR A 154 -10.95 10.74 39.03
C THR A 154 -9.87 9.99 38.26
N GLN A 155 -8.95 9.32 38.96
CA GLN A 155 -7.95 8.44 38.36
C GLN A 155 -8.62 7.28 37.60
N ALA A 156 -9.53 6.54 38.25
CA ALA A 156 -10.18 5.38 37.64
C ALA A 156 -10.99 5.75 36.39
N LEU A 157 -11.75 6.86 36.42
CA LEU A 157 -12.51 7.36 35.27
C LEU A 157 -11.60 7.82 34.13
N LEU A 158 -10.50 8.52 34.44
CA LEU A 158 -9.56 9.00 33.42
C LEU A 158 -8.77 7.85 32.78
N GLU A 159 -8.31 6.88 33.56
CA GLU A 159 -7.55 5.73 33.06
C GLU A 159 -8.42 4.80 32.20
N ALA A 160 -9.66 4.51 32.63
CA ALA A 160 -10.60 3.71 31.84
C ALA A 160 -10.96 4.37 30.50
N ALA A 161 -11.19 5.69 30.49
CA ALA A 161 -11.44 6.43 29.26
C ALA A 161 -10.18 6.65 28.40
N ALA A 162 -8.98 6.55 28.99
CA ALA A 162 -7.72 6.56 28.24
C ALA A 162 -7.49 5.26 27.48
N GLU A 163 -7.80 4.10 28.07
CA GLU A 163 -7.53 2.78 27.50
C GLU A 163 -8.14 2.61 26.09
N GLU A 164 -9.39 3.03 25.89
CA GLU A 164 -10.06 3.02 24.58
C GLU A 164 -9.26 3.79 23.53
N ILE A 165 -8.83 5.01 23.85
CA ILE A 165 -8.13 5.90 22.91
C ILE A 165 -6.68 5.46 22.67
N LEU A 166 -5.98 5.01 23.71
CA LEU A 166 -4.63 4.45 23.58
C LEU A 166 -4.62 3.21 22.69
N SER A 167 -5.67 2.37 22.75
CA SER A 167 -5.85 1.23 21.84
C SER A 167 -6.04 1.62 20.36
N HIS A 168 -6.26 2.90 20.06
CA HIS A 168 -6.53 3.41 18.71
C HIS A 168 -5.36 4.23 18.12
N LEU A 169 -4.30 4.46 18.91
CA LEU A 169 -3.07 5.10 18.45
C LEU A 169 -2.33 4.22 17.43
N VAL A 170 -1.59 4.88 16.52
CA VAL A 170 -0.96 4.22 15.35
C VAL A 170 0.48 3.75 15.65
N THR A 171 1.02 4.13 16.80
CA THR A 171 2.36 3.78 17.28
C THR A 171 2.37 2.49 18.13
N PRO A 172 3.50 1.76 18.18
CA PRO A 172 3.54 0.44 18.83
C PRO A 172 3.41 0.53 20.35
N SER A 173 2.54 -0.32 20.91
CA SER A 173 2.54 -0.77 22.31
C SER A 173 2.56 0.32 23.39
N VAL A 174 1.67 1.31 23.29
CA VAL A 174 1.28 2.15 24.44
C VAL A 174 -0.08 1.63 24.94
N THR A 175 -0.10 0.95 26.08
CA THR A 175 -1.33 0.39 26.68
C THR A 175 -1.86 1.21 27.87
N ASN A 176 -1.07 2.15 28.41
CA ASN A 176 -1.48 3.05 29.48
C ASN A 176 -0.78 4.41 29.38
N LEU A 177 -1.29 5.43 30.09
CA LEU A 177 -0.71 6.78 30.09
C LEU A 177 0.71 6.82 30.68
N GLN A 178 1.05 5.87 31.57
CA GLN A 178 2.39 5.71 32.15
C GLN A 178 3.44 5.26 31.11
N GLY A 179 3.01 4.74 29.95
CA GLY A 179 3.88 4.48 28.80
C GLY A 179 4.24 5.74 27.98
N ILE A 180 3.57 6.88 28.23
CA ILE A 180 3.86 8.18 27.58
C ILE A 180 4.52 9.14 28.58
N PHE A 181 3.99 9.20 29.80
CA PHE A 181 4.46 10.11 30.85
C PHE A 181 5.34 9.40 31.86
N SER A 182 6.52 9.97 32.11
CA SER A 182 7.44 9.51 33.15
C SER A 182 6.88 9.66 34.57
N GLN A 183 5.98 10.63 34.75
CA GLN A 183 5.32 10.95 36.02
C GLN A 183 3.88 11.40 35.73
N ILE A 184 2.92 10.85 36.49
CA ILE A 184 1.53 11.32 36.52
C ILE A 184 1.22 11.71 37.97
N THR A 185 0.75 12.95 38.19
CA THR A 185 0.38 13.46 39.50
C THR A 185 -1.04 14.00 39.48
N TYR A 186 -1.86 13.59 40.45
CA TYR A 186 -3.22 14.07 40.61
C TYR A 186 -3.28 15.12 41.72
N ILE A 187 -3.78 16.32 41.41
CA ILE A 187 -3.76 17.49 42.29
C ILE A 187 -5.20 17.87 42.65
N PRO A 188 -5.63 17.79 43.93
CA PRO A 188 -6.91 18.29 44.38
C PRO A 188 -7.10 19.78 44.04
N TRP A 189 -8.30 20.21 43.61
CA TRP A 189 -8.56 21.62 43.26
C TRP A 189 -8.15 22.61 44.37
N ASN A 190 -8.34 22.23 45.65
CA ASN A 190 -7.96 23.02 46.83
C ASN A 190 -6.44 23.16 47.04
N GLU A 191 -5.61 22.40 46.32
CA GLU A 191 -4.14 22.40 46.37
C GLU A 191 -3.51 22.97 45.08
N VAL A 192 -4.33 23.41 44.11
CA VAL A 192 -3.88 24.12 42.91
C VAL A 192 -3.42 25.53 43.30
N ASN A 193 -2.12 25.76 43.24
CA ASN A 193 -1.48 27.04 43.54
C ASN A 193 -0.18 27.19 42.71
N SER A 194 0.52 28.31 42.88
CA SER A 194 1.76 28.59 42.15
C SER A 194 2.97 27.74 42.56
N SER A 195 3.00 27.10 43.74
CA SER A 195 4.13 26.25 44.12
C SER A 195 4.11 24.89 43.39
N GLN A 196 2.95 24.45 42.89
CA GLN A 196 2.87 23.28 42.00
C GLN A 196 3.74 23.45 40.73
N MET A 197 3.91 24.69 40.25
CA MET A 197 4.76 25.01 39.10
C MET A 197 6.27 24.98 39.43
N GLU A 198 6.66 24.96 40.71
CA GLU A 198 8.06 24.88 41.14
C GLU A 198 8.60 23.44 41.14
N HIS A 199 7.72 22.44 41.04
CA HIS A 199 8.06 21.01 40.92
C HIS A 199 8.24 20.54 39.46
N ILE A 200 8.18 21.47 38.50
CA ILE A 200 8.44 21.22 37.08
C ILE A 200 9.92 21.47 36.80
N ASP A 201 10.53 20.55 36.03
CA ASP A 201 11.97 20.59 35.77
C ASP A 201 12.32 21.80 34.89
N LYS A 202 13.34 22.59 35.28
CA LYS A 202 13.71 23.80 34.55
C LYS A 202 14.64 23.48 33.38
N VAL A 203 14.19 23.84 32.19
CA VAL A 203 14.87 23.60 30.91
C VAL A 203 15.60 24.88 30.48
N PRO A 204 16.79 24.81 29.85
CA PRO A 204 17.43 25.97 29.22
C PRO A 204 16.51 26.63 28.19
N THR A 205 16.37 27.95 28.26
CA THR A 205 15.50 28.73 27.36
C THR A 205 15.78 28.47 25.87
N THR A 206 17.06 28.38 25.49
CA THR A 206 17.52 28.07 24.13
C THR A 206 17.08 26.69 23.62
N GLN A 207 16.86 25.73 24.53
CA GLN A 207 16.33 24.40 24.21
C GLN A 207 14.81 24.44 23.96
N MET A 208 14.08 25.30 24.69
CA MET A 208 12.66 25.57 24.37
C MET A 208 12.49 26.32 23.04
N VAL A 209 13.33 27.33 22.77
CA VAL A 209 13.26 28.11 21.52
C VAL A 209 13.56 27.25 20.28
N SER A 210 14.52 26.32 20.36
CA SER A 210 14.80 25.39 19.27
C SER A 210 13.69 24.32 19.10
N ARG A 211 13.08 23.83 20.19
CA ARG A 211 11.88 22.96 20.14
C ARG A 211 10.67 23.66 19.50
N LEU A 212 10.42 24.92 19.83
CA LEU A 212 9.39 25.74 19.17
C LEU A 212 9.61 25.87 17.66
N GLN A 213 10.87 26.02 17.22
CA GLN A 213 11.21 26.10 15.79
C GLN A 213 11.02 24.74 15.09
N ALA A 214 11.40 23.64 15.73
CA ALA A 214 11.13 22.29 15.22
C ALA A 214 9.62 22.01 15.12
N ALA A 215 8.84 22.40 16.12
CA ALA A 215 7.39 22.30 16.12
C ALA A 215 6.71 23.23 15.09
N ALA A 216 7.28 24.41 14.83
CA ALA A 216 6.74 25.36 13.84
C ALA A 216 6.72 24.79 12.40
N HIS A 217 7.60 23.85 12.04
CA HIS A 217 7.54 23.15 10.75
C HIS A 217 6.30 22.25 10.58
N ILE A 218 5.56 21.99 11.66
CA ILE A 218 4.24 21.32 11.62
C ILE A 218 3.13 22.32 11.21
N SER A 219 3.36 23.63 11.35
CA SER A 219 2.36 24.68 11.07
C SER A 219 2.30 25.18 9.62
N ASP A 220 3.18 24.72 8.73
CA ASP A 220 3.15 25.02 7.28
C ASP A 220 1.97 24.35 6.53
N ILE A 221 1.12 23.60 7.22
CA ILE A 221 0.09 22.77 6.60
C ILE A 221 -1.31 23.36 6.75
N ARG A 222 -1.71 24.02 5.66
CA ARG A 222 -3.05 24.31 5.14
C ARG A 222 -4.26 24.05 6.06
N ASP A 223 -4.98 25.15 6.29
CA ASP A 223 -6.36 25.24 6.74
C ASP A 223 -7.27 24.13 6.17
N LEU A 224 -7.55 23.09 6.96
CA LEU A 224 -8.55 22.07 6.61
C LEU A 224 -9.94 22.54 7.01
N SER A 225 -10.92 22.33 6.13
CA SER A 225 -12.28 22.85 6.32
C SER A 225 -13.02 22.10 7.43
N SER A 226 -14.09 22.70 7.97
CA SER A 226 -15.00 22.02 8.89
C SER A 226 -15.62 20.74 8.28
N VAL A 227 -15.72 20.68 6.96
CA VAL A 227 -16.13 19.48 6.19
C VAL A 227 -15.05 18.40 6.27
N ASP A 228 -13.77 18.74 6.08
CA ASP A 228 -12.65 17.80 6.21
C ASP A 228 -12.55 17.22 7.63
N VAL A 229 -12.67 18.06 8.66
CA VAL A 229 -12.62 17.61 10.07
C VAL A 229 -13.76 16.64 10.38
N THR A 230 -14.96 16.90 9.84
CA THR A 230 -16.11 16.00 9.96
C THR A 230 -15.91 14.71 9.16
N ALA A 231 -15.27 14.81 7.99
CA ALA A 231 -14.94 13.67 7.14
C ALA A 231 -13.92 12.74 7.82
N VAL A 232 -12.85 13.25 8.44
CA VAL A 232 -11.91 12.41 9.21
C VAL A 232 -12.63 11.66 10.33
N ARG A 233 -13.43 12.36 11.14
CA ARG A 233 -14.11 11.77 12.31
C ARG A 233 -15.10 10.66 11.96
N LEU A 234 -15.85 10.79 10.87
CA LEU A 234 -16.84 9.79 10.46
C LEU A 234 -16.27 8.72 9.52
N LEU A 235 -15.42 9.12 8.58
CA LEU A 235 -14.98 8.24 7.49
C LEU A 235 -13.72 7.45 7.81
N ALA A 236 -12.81 7.96 8.66
CA ALA A 236 -11.59 7.20 8.99
C ALA A 236 -11.88 5.94 9.84
N PRO A 237 -12.73 5.98 10.90
CA PRO A 237 -13.13 4.77 11.61
C PRO A 237 -13.94 3.81 10.71
N ALA A 238 -14.87 4.35 9.92
CA ALA A 238 -15.66 3.55 8.98
C ALA A 238 -14.78 2.87 7.91
N ALA A 239 -13.77 3.55 7.38
CA ALA A 239 -12.82 2.97 6.42
C ALA A 239 -11.98 1.84 7.06
N ARG A 240 -11.50 2.01 8.30
CA ARG A 240 -10.79 0.95 9.05
C ARG A 240 -11.68 -0.28 9.27
N LEU A 241 -12.96 -0.09 9.63
CA LEU A 241 -13.92 -1.18 9.82
C LEU A 241 -14.27 -1.88 8.50
N ASN A 242 -14.57 -1.10 7.46
CA ASN A 242 -14.93 -1.62 6.14
C ASN A 242 -13.76 -2.38 5.48
N LEU A 243 -12.51 -1.96 5.71
CA LEU A 243 -11.30 -2.69 5.29
C LEU A 243 -11.24 -4.09 5.92
N LYS A 244 -11.36 -4.19 7.25
CA LYS A 244 -11.38 -5.48 7.97
C LYS A 244 -12.49 -6.40 7.44
N GLN A 245 -13.71 -5.88 7.34
CA GLN A 245 -14.86 -6.66 6.86
C GLN A 245 -14.72 -7.09 5.39
N ALA A 246 -14.08 -6.29 4.54
CA ALA A 246 -13.79 -6.69 3.16
C ALA A 246 -12.74 -7.81 3.10
N MET A 247 -11.69 -7.75 3.93
CA MET A 247 -10.69 -8.80 4.06
C MET A 247 -11.32 -10.11 4.57
N GLU A 248 -12.16 -10.04 5.61
CA GLU A 248 -12.90 -11.18 6.15
C GLU A 248 -13.84 -11.81 5.11
N GLN A 249 -14.57 -10.98 4.36
CA GLN A 249 -15.48 -11.40 3.29
C GLN A 249 -14.76 -12.07 2.10
N VAL A 250 -13.56 -11.63 1.74
CA VAL A 250 -12.76 -12.31 0.71
C VAL A 250 -12.19 -13.62 1.27
N ARG A 251 -11.66 -13.61 2.50
CA ARG A 251 -11.09 -14.79 3.17
C ARG A 251 -12.10 -15.92 3.32
N SER A 252 -13.34 -15.63 3.73
CA SER A 252 -14.40 -16.66 3.85
C SER A 252 -14.87 -17.26 2.52
N ILE A 253 -14.46 -16.69 1.38
CA ILE A 253 -14.71 -17.22 0.04
C ILE A 253 -13.48 -17.97 -0.50
N THR A 254 -12.27 -17.60 -0.08
CA THR A 254 -11.01 -18.26 -0.49
C THR A 254 -10.53 -19.38 0.41
N THR A 255 -11.03 -19.49 1.64
CA THR A 255 -10.52 -20.45 2.64
C THR A 255 -11.60 -21.47 2.98
N ALA A 256 -11.26 -22.76 2.89
CA ALA A 256 -12.13 -23.86 3.26
C ALA A 256 -12.18 -24.07 4.80
N ASP A 257 -13.13 -24.87 5.28
CA ASP A 257 -13.33 -25.13 6.72
C ASP A 257 -12.08 -25.68 7.43
N ASP A 258 -11.25 -26.44 6.70
CA ASP A 258 -9.95 -26.96 7.17
C ASP A 258 -8.83 -25.88 7.26
N GLY A 259 -9.15 -24.61 7.01
CA GLY A 259 -8.19 -23.49 7.00
C GLY A 259 -7.31 -23.42 5.74
N THR A 260 -7.53 -24.25 4.73
CA THR A 260 -6.73 -24.30 3.50
C THR A 260 -7.30 -23.38 2.40
N THR A 261 -6.42 -22.79 1.58
CA THR A 261 -6.83 -21.88 0.50
C THR A 261 -7.34 -22.66 -0.72
N GLN A 262 -8.61 -22.46 -1.05
CA GLN A 262 -9.29 -22.99 -2.24
C GLN A 262 -9.11 -22.06 -3.45
N LEU A 263 -8.89 -22.62 -4.64
CA LEU A 263 -8.84 -21.85 -5.89
C LEU A 263 -10.22 -21.26 -6.27
N VAL A 264 -10.32 -19.93 -6.34
CA VAL A 264 -11.54 -19.20 -6.72
C VAL A 264 -11.43 -18.67 -8.15
N ALA A 265 -12.08 -19.35 -9.11
CA ALA A 265 -11.91 -19.11 -10.56
C ALA A 265 -12.28 -17.70 -11.08
N ASN A 266 -12.93 -16.87 -10.27
CA ASN A 266 -13.27 -15.47 -10.55
C ASN A 266 -12.79 -14.52 -9.43
N PHE A 267 -11.68 -14.84 -8.73
CA PHE A 267 -11.19 -14.11 -7.55
C PHE A 267 -11.16 -12.58 -7.71
N GLY A 268 -10.76 -12.06 -8.88
CA GLY A 268 -10.75 -10.63 -9.16
C GLY A 268 -12.13 -9.97 -9.07
N GLN A 269 -13.20 -10.69 -9.44
CA GLN A 269 -14.59 -10.21 -9.29
C GLN A 269 -15.05 -10.21 -7.83
N VAL A 270 -14.56 -11.15 -7.01
CA VAL A 270 -14.85 -11.20 -5.57
C VAL A 270 -14.20 -9.99 -4.87
N CYS A 271 -12.95 -9.67 -5.23
CA CYS A 271 -12.25 -8.49 -4.75
C CYS A 271 -12.90 -7.17 -5.22
N GLU A 272 -13.33 -7.09 -6.48
CA GLU A 272 -14.11 -5.95 -7.00
C GLU A 272 -15.40 -5.73 -6.20
N ALA A 273 -16.18 -6.80 -5.98
CA ALA A 273 -17.44 -6.73 -5.24
C ALA A 273 -17.25 -6.38 -3.76
N ALA A 274 -16.22 -6.94 -3.10
CA ALA A 274 -15.89 -6.60 -1.71
C ALA A 274 -15.48 -5.13 -1.57
N LEU A 275 -14.67 -4.61 -2.50
CA LEU A 275 -14.30 -3.19 -2.52
C LEU A 275 -15.49 -2.27 -2.79
N GLU A 276 -16.38 -2.62 -3.73
CA GLU A 276 -17.61 -1.87 -3.99
C GLU A 276 -18.56 -1.87 -2.79
N GLN A 277 -18.69 -3.00 -2.10
CA GLN A 277 -19.50 -3.09 -0.89
C GLN A 277 -18.88 -2.27 0.26
N ALA A 278 -17.56 -2.27 0.41
CA ALA A 278 -16.84 -1.43 1.37
C ALA A 278 -17.01 0.08 1.08
N GLN A 279 -16.92 0.47 -0.20
CA GLN A 279 -17.20 1.84 -0.65
C GLN A 279 -18.66 2.23 -0.40
N SER A 280 -19.62 1.34 -0.67
CA SER A 280 -21.04 1.55 -0.37
C SER A 280 -21.31 1.71 1.14
N ARG A 281 -20.64 0.93 1.99
CA ARG A 281 -20.69 1.10 3.46
C ARG A 281 -20.08 2.44 3.89
N LEU A 282 -19.00 2.90 3.25
CA LEU A 282 -18.39 4.21 3.51
C LEU A 282 -19.32 5.38 3.14
N VAL A 283 -20.01 5.28 2.00
CA VAL A 283 -21.05 6.25 1.58
C VAL A 283 -22.20 6.30 2.60
N LYS A 284 -22.64 5.14 3.10
CA LYS A 284 -23.70 5.07 4.14
C LYS A 284 -23.25 5.69 5.47
N ALA A 285 -22.01 5.46 5.89
CA ALA A 285 -21.45 6.07 7.10
C ALA A 285 -21.34 7.61 7.00
N ALA A 286 -21.23 8.16 5.79
CA ALA A 286 -21.22 9.59 5.52
C ALA A 286 -22.63 10.26 5.59
N GLY A 287 -23.70 9.45 5.68
CA GLY A 287 -25.07 9.93 5.89
C GLY A 287 -25.60 10.88 4.81
N SER A 288 -26.45 11.82 5.22
CA SER A 288 -27.00 12.86 4.34
C SER A 288 -25.96 13.82 3.78
N SER A 289 -24.78 13.94 4.41
CA SER A 289 -23.67 14.80 3.98
C SER A 289 -22.67 14.11 3.04
N ALA A 290 -22.96 12.88 2.59
CA ALA A 290 -22.02 12.04 1.83
C ALA A 290 -21.34 12.75 0.65
N ALA A 291 -22.09 13.50 -0.15
CA ALA A 291 -21.55 14.20 -1.32
C ALA A 291 -20.48 15.25 -0.95
N ALA A 292 -20.69 16.00 0.15
CA ALA A 292 -19.73 17.01 0.61
C ALA A 292 -18.53 16.36 1.33
N LEU A 293 -18.80 15.39 2.23
CA LEU A 293 -17.76 14.72 3.01
C LEU A 293 -16.80 13.92 2.13
N LEU A 294 -17.30 13.16 1.14
CA LEU A 294 -16.45 12.37 0.24
C LEU A 294 -15.74 13.21 -0.83
N ALA A 295 -16.32 14.34 -1.25
CA ALA A 295 -15.66 15.25 -2.18
C ALA A 295 -14.51 16.05 -1.55
N SER A 296 -14.50 16.19 -0.22
CA SER A 296 -13.44 16.88 0.54
C SER A 296 -12.06 16.19 0.40
N PRO A 297 -10.95 16.93 0.48
CA PRO A 297 -9.60 16.35 0.54
C PRO A 297 -9.45 15.19 1.53
N ALA A 298 -9.96 15.32 2.75
CA ALA A 298 -9.90 14.27 3.76
C ALA A 298 -10.76 13.05 3.41
N GLY A 299 -11.96 13.27 2.83
CA GLY A 299 -12.84 12.19 2.37
C GLY A 299 -12.23 11.37 1.24
N ARG A 300 -11.62 12.04 0.25
CA ARG A 300 -10.86 11.36 -0.81
C ARG A 300 -9.68 10.57 -0.25
N GLN A 301 -8.97 11.10 0.75
CA GLN A 301 -7.89 10.36 1.39
C GLN A 301 -8.41 9.10 2.11
N CYS A 302 -9.61 9.15 2.72
CA CYS A 302 -10.25 7.97 3.31
C CYS A 302 -10.65 6.93 2.25
N GLN A 303 -11.09 7.36 1.06
CA GLN A 303 -11.35 6.47 -0.09
C GLN A 303 -10.04 5.82 -0.57
N ILE A 304 -8.98 6.60 -0.81
CA ILE A 304 -7.66 6.11 -1.24
C ILE A 304 -7.05 5.15 -0.21
N TYR A 305 -7.22 5.43 1.09
CA TYR A 305 -6.79 4.53 2.17
C TYR A 305 -7.54 3.19 2.12
N LEU A 306 -8.85 3.20 1.86
CA LEU A 306 -9.64 1.97 1.72
C LEU A 306 -9.23 1.17 0.48
N GLU A 307 -9.08 1.83 -0.68
CA GLU A 307 -8.67 1.20 -1.94
C GLU A 307 -7.26 0.61 -1.85
N THR A 308 -6.26 1.41 -1.45
CA THR A 308 -4.86 0.94 -1.32
C THR A 308 -4.62 0.02 -0.13
N GLY A 309 -5.51 0.04 0.87
CA GLY A 309 -5.56 -0.95 1.95
C GLY A 309 -6.02 -2.31 1.43
N VAL A 310 -7.18 -2.36 0.77
CA VAL A 310 -7.71 -3.61 0.17
C VAL A 310 -6.73 -4.18 -0.86
N GLU A 311 -6.16 -3.33 -1.73
CA GLU A 311 -5.17 -3.74 -2.74
C GLU A 311 -3.92 -4.38 -2.13
N ARG A 312 -3.47 -3.90 -0.96
CA ARG A 312 -2.28 -4.40 -0.25
C ARG A 312 -2.56 -5.67 0.54
N GLU A 313 -3.60 -5.66 1.38
CA GLU A 313 -3.89 -6.75 2.31
C GLU A 313 -4.40 -8.02 1.59
N LEU A 314 -4.97 -7.87 0.38
CA LEU A 314 -5.35 -8.99 -0.49
C LEU A 314 -4.25 -9.43 -1.46
N TYR A 315 -3.11 -8.74 -1.56
CA TYR A 315 -2.05 -9.08 -2.51
C TYR A 315 -1.44 -10.47 -2.25
N GLY A 316 -1.21 -10.84 -0.99
CA GLY A 316 -0.71 -12.18 -0.65
C GLY A 316 -1.68 -13.30 -1.06
N LEU A 317 -2.99 -13.06 -0.90
CA LEU A 317 -4.03 -13.99 -1.39
C LEU A 317 -4.07 -14.03 -2.92
N PHE A 318 -3.85 -12.90 -3.61
CA PHE A 318 -3.72 -12.85 -5.06
C PHE A 318 -2.56 -13.71 -5.57
N GLU A 319 -1.38 -13.64 -4.96
CA GLU A 319 -0.22 -14.47 -5.33
C GLU A 319 -0.47 -15.96 -5.09
N GLU A 320 -1.07 -16.32 -3.96
CA GLU A 320 -1.44 -17.70 -3.63
C GLU A 320 -2.48 -18.26 -4.61
N GLN A 321 -3.55 -17.50 -4.89
CA GLN A 321 -4.58 -17.85 -5.87
C GLN A 321 -4.02 -17.99 -7.29
N MET A 322 -3.02 -17.15 -7.65
CA MET A 322 -2.32 -17.25 -8.94
C MET A 322 -1.47 -18.52 -9.02
N SER A 323 -0.79 -18.90 -7.93
CA SER A 323 -0.06 -20.17 -7.82
C SER A 323 -0.99 -21.38 -7.98
N LEU A 324 -2.12 -21.41 -7.26
CA LEU A 324 -3.13 -22.47 -7.38
C LEU A 324 -3.71 -22.56 -8.80
N CYS A 325 -3.96 -21.42 -9.45
CA CYS A 325 -4.40 -21.35 -10.86
C CYS A 325 -3.35 -21.96 -11.81
N GLY A 326 -2.06 -21.69 -11.57
CA GLY A 326 -0.94 -22.28 -12.31
C GLY A 326 -0.85 -23.79 -12.12
N GLN A 327 -0.97 -24.28 -10.88
CA GLN A 327 -0.96 -25.71 -10.55
C GLN A 327 -2.11 -26.46 -11.24
N ALA A 328 -3.34 -25.95 -11.14
CA ALA A 328 -4.52 -26.53 -11.80
C ALA A 328 -4.36 -26.57 -13.33
N SER A 329 -3.83 -25.50 -13.93
CA SER A 329 -3.55 -25.43 -15.37
C SER A 329 -2.45 -26.41 -15.81
N PHE A 330 -1.44 -26.64 -14.96
CA PHE A 330 -0.36 -27.60 -15.23
C PHE A 330 -0.84 -29.05 -15.13
N GLU A 331 -1.72 -29.38 -14.18
CA GLU A 331 -2.39 -30.69 -14.12
C GLU A 331 -3.30 -30.93 -15.32
N GLN A 332 -3.98 -29.91 -15.84
CA GLN A 332 -4.74 -30.02 -17.07
C GLN A 332 -3.83 -30.30 -18.29
N LEU A 333 -2.65 -29.68 -18.36
CA LEU A 333 -1.63 -29.97 -19.38
C LEU A 333 -1.09 -31.41 -19.25
N LYS A 334 -0.79 -31.90 -18.04
CA LYS A 334 -0.38 -33.31 -17.85
C LYS A 334 -1.44 -34.27 -18.42
N LYS A 335 -2.73 -33.98 -18.17
CA LYS A 335 -3.90 -34.76 -18.63
C LYS A 335 -4.22 -34.61 -20.13
N SER A 336 -3.70 -33.61 -20.84
CA SER A 336 -3.75 -33.56 -22.31
C SER A 336 -2.55 -34.27 -22.92
N LEU A 337 -1.34 -34.01 -22.41
CA LEU A 337 -0.10 -34.66 -22.85
C LEU A 337 -0.09 -36.17 -22.61
N SER A 338 -0.86 -36.70 -21.65
CA SER A 338 -1.03 -38.16 -21.43
C SER A 338 -1.91 -38.84 -22.48
N LYS A 339 -2.60 -38.08 -23.34
CA LYS A 339 -3.47 -38.60 -24.43
C LYS A 339 -2.79 -38.57 -25.80
N LEU A 340 -1.59 -37.99 -25.90
CA LEU A 340 -0.85 -37.93 -27.16
C LEU A 340 -0.20 -39.28 -27.48
N ILE A 341 -0.42 -39.76 -28.70
CA ILE A 341 0.22 -40.96 -29.25
C ILE A 341 1.67 -40.60 -29.63
N VAL A 342 2.61 -41.54 -29.42
CA VAL A 342 4.01 -41.37 -29.83
C VAL A 342 4.12 -41.52 -31.36
N ALA A 343 3.99 -40.41 -32.06
CA ALA A 343 4.08 -40.29 -33.51
C ALA A 343 5.28 -39.42 -33.93
N PRO A 344 5.71 -39.40 -35.21
CA PRO A 344 6.79 -38.53 -35.67
C PRO A 344 6.52 -37.02 -35.47
N THR A 345 5.24 -36.64 -35.39
CA THR A 345 4.74 -35.28 -35.11
C THR A 345 4.70 -34.91 -33.62
N LEU A 346 5.08 -35.82 -32.71
CA LEU A 346 4.93 -35.64 -31.25
C LEU A 346 5.52 -34.32 -30.73
N ALA A 347 6.60 -33.81 -31.33
CA ALA A 347 7.15 -32.49 -30.95
C ALA A 347 6.14 -31.36 -31.21
N ASP A 348 5.57 -31.30 -32.41
CA ASP A 348 4.60 -30.29 -32.85
C ASP A 348 3.27 -30.47 -32.11
N ASP A 349 2.85 -31.71 -31.87
CA ASP A 349 1.66 -32.05 -31.09
C ASP A 349 1.78 -31.60 -29.63
N MET A 350 2.95 -31.83 -29.00
CA MET A 350 3.22 -31.36 -27.64
C MET A 350 3.32 -29.84 -27.55
N GLU A 351 3.96 -29.17 -28.52
CA GLU A 351 4.03 -27.70 -28.56
C GLU A 351 2.63 -27.07 -28.80
N ARG A 352 1.77 -27.70 -29.60
CA ARG A 352 0.38 -27.28 -29.78
C ARG A 352 -0.41 -27.36 -28.47
N GLU A 353 -0.28 -28.44 -27.70
CA GLU A 353 -0.91 -28.55 -26.38
C GLU A 353 -0.28 -27.58 -25.35
N ALA A 354 1.02 -27.29 -25.45
CA ALA A 354 1.70 -26.27 -24.64
C ALA A 354 1.05 -24.89 -24.84
N ASN A 355 0.90 -24.48 -26.11
CA ASN A 355 0.37 -23.18 -26.48
C ASN A 355 -1.12 -23.05 -26.11
N LYS A 356 -1.91 -24.13 -26.22
CA LYS A 356 -3.27 -24.19 -25.67
C LYS A 356 -3.30 -23.99 -24.15
N ALA A 357 -2.44 -24.69 -23.40
CA ALA A 357 -2.39 -24.56 -21.94
C ALA A 357 -1.94 -23.16 -21.48
N ILE A 358 -0.96 -22.56 -22.15
CA ILE A 358 -0.52 -21.18 -21.89
C ILE A 358 -1.62 -20.17 -22.21
N ALA A 359 -2.40 -20.37 -23.29
CA ALA A 359 -3.55 -19.54 -23.60
C ALA A 359 -4.68 -19.69 -22.56
N ALA A 360 -4.98 -20.92 -22.13
CA ALA A 360 -5.98 -21.21 -21.11
C ALA A 360 -5.60 -20.60 -19.74
N PHE A 361 -4.35 -20.80 -19.29
CA PHE A 361 -3.83 -20.13 -18.09
C PHE A 361 -3.91 -18.60 -18.21
N SER A 362 -3.47 -18.03 -19.34
CA SER A 362 -3.54 -16.57 -19.56
C SER A 362 -4.98 -16.02 -19.65
N ALA A 363 -5.99 -16.87 -19.88
CA ALA A 363 -7.41 -16.49 -19.82
C ALA A 363 -7.98 -16.63 -18.40
N ALA A 364 -7.55 -17.64 -17.64
CA ALA A 364 -7.93 -17.83 -16.23
C ALA A 364 -7.28 -16.77 -15.32
N ALA A 365 -5.97 -16.56 -15.43
CA ALA A 365 -5.20 -15.58 -14.66
C ALA A 365 -5.75 -14.14 -14.77
N LYS A 366 -6.27 -13.77 -15.94
CA LYS A 366 -6.96 -12.48 -16.16
C LYS A 366 -8.22 -12.28 -15.32
N LYS A 367 -8.85 -13.35 -14.82
CA LYS A 367 -10.00 -13.30 -13.91
C LYS A 367 -9.61 -13.18 -12.43
N MET A 368 -8.32 -13.36 -12.12
CA MET A 368 -7.78 -13.24 -10.77
C MET A 368 -7.41 -11.78 -10.43
N VAL A 369 -7.18 -10.94 -11.46
CA VAL A 369 -6.90 -9.50 -11.27
C VAL A 369 -8.19 -8.73 -11.04
N CYS A 370 -8.24 -7.97 -9.94
CA CYS A 370 -9.23 -6.93 -9.68
C CYS A 370 -8.93 -5.72 -10.59
N LYS A 371 -9.88 -5.31 -11.44
CA LYS A 371 -9.70 -4.16 -12.36
C LYS A 371 -9.49 -2.82 -11.67
N LYS A 372 -9.77 -2.72 -10.37
CA LYS A 372 -9.55 -1.51 -9.55
C LYS A 372 -8.18 -1.47 -8.87
N CYS A 373 -7.47 -2.59 -8.83
CA CYS A 373 -6.10 -2.66 -8.33
C CYS A 373 -5.13 -2.44 -9.50
N SER A 374 -4.30 -1.40 -9.41
CA SER A 374 -3.38 -0.99 -10.48
C SER A 374 -2.01 -1.66 -10.42
N SER A 375 -1.65 -2.23 -9.28
CA SER A 375 -0.37 -2.92 -9.05
C SER A 375 -0.38 -4.41 -9.40
N TRP A 376 -1.57 -5.02 -9.54
CA TRP A 376 -1.72 -6.47 -9.76
C TRP A 376 -1.52 -6.83 -11.24
N SER A 377 -0.46 -7.60 -11.56
CA SER A 377 -0.15 -8.03 -12.93
C SER A 377 -0.16 -9.55 -13.10
N VAL A 378 -0.59 -10.00 -14.29
CA VAL A 378 -0.57 -11.42 -14.71
C VAL A 378 0.79 -11.82 -15.32
N ASP A 379 1.53 -10.87 -15.90
CA ASP A 379 2.65 -11.19 -16.79
C ASP A 379 3.82 -11.96 -16.12
N PRO A 380 4.24 -11.66 -14.87
CA PRO A 380 5.26 -12.46 -14.18
C PRO A 380 4.87 -13.94 -14.03
N ALA A 381 3.63 -14.20 -13.58
CA ALA A 381 3.12 -15.57 -13.41
C ALA A 381 2.94 -16.30 -14.74
N LYS A 382 2.59 -15.57 -15.80
CA LYS A 382 2.41 -16.08 -17.18
C LYS A 382 3.73 -16.43 -17.85
N ASP A 383 4.79 -15.64 -17.63
CA ASP A 383 6.12 -15.96 -18.14
C ASP A 383 6.79 -17.10 -17.35
N GLU A 384 6.57 -17.18 -16.04
CA GLU A 384 6.98 -18.34 -15.24
C GLU A 384 6.22 -19.62 -15.63
N PHE A 385 4.89 -19.56 -15.79
CA PHE A 385 4.11 -20.71 -16.28
C PHE A 385 4.57 -21.15 -17.68
N ARG A 386 4.82 -20.20 -18.60
CA ARG A 386 5.40 -20.48 -19.92
C ARG A 386 6.77 -21.17 -19.82
N ARG A 387 7.63 -20.75 -18.88
CA ARG A 387 8.95 -21.37 -18.65
C ARG A 387 8.79 -22.81 -18.16
N VAL A 388 8.02 -23.03 -17.10
CA VAL A 388 7.75 -24.37 -16.52
C VAL A 388 7.16 -25.33 -17.56
N VAL A 389 6.19 -24.86 -18.37
CA VAL A 389 5.58 -25.65 -19.46
C VAL A 389 6.61 -26.05 -20.52
N LYS A 390 7.45 -25.11 -20.98
CA LYS A 390 8.50 -25.40 -21.98
C LYS A 390 9.56 -26.35 -21.43
N ASP A 391 10.03 -26.14 -20.20
CA ASP A 391 11.02 -27.00 -19.55
C ASP A 391 10.50 -28.43 -19.36
N TYR A 392 9.23 -28.60 -18.96
CA TYR A 392 8.60 -29.90 -18.80
C TYR A 392 8.48 -30.66 -20.13
N ILE A 393 8.08 -29.98 -21.21
CA ILE A 393 7.96 -30.57 -22.54
C ILE A 393 9.33 -30.92 -23.12
N ALA A 394 10.34 -30.05 -22.97
CA ALA A 394 11.71 -30.34 -23.39
C ALA A 394 12.28 -31.57 -22.69
N LYS A 395 12.11 -31.68 -21.36
CA LYS A 395 12.52 -32.85 -20.56
C LYS A 395 11.80 -34.13 -21.01
N ARG A 396 10.49 -34.07 -21.26
CA ARG A 396 9.69 -35.23 -21.70
C ARG A 396 10.03 -35.68 -23.13
N LEU A 397 10.29 -34.75 -24.06
CA LEU A 397 10.79 -35.07 -25.40
C LEU A 397 12.21 -35.65 -25.38
N LEU A 398 13.09 -35.16 -24.50
CA LEU A 398 14.42 -35.73 -24.29
C LEU A 398 14.32 -37.17 -23.76
N SER A 399 13.46 -37.42 -22.77
CA SER A 399 13.17 -38.76 -22.26
C SER A 399 12.63 -39.71 -23.35
N ALA A 400 11.72 -39.24 -24.22
CA ALA A 400 11.17 -40.05 -25.31
C ALA A 400 12.21 -40.39 -26.39
N ARG A 401 13.19 -39.51 -26.63
CA ARG A 401 14.36 -39.78 -27.49
C ARG A 401 15.31 -40.79 -26.86
N ALA A 402 15.65 -40.59 -25.58
CA ALA A 402 16.57 -41.45 -24.84
C ALA A 402 16.04 -42.89 -24.69
N GLY A 403 14.72 -43.05 -24.48
CA GLY A 403 14.05 -44.35 -24.47
C GLY A 403 13.82 -44.98 -25.85
N GLY A 404 14.33 -44.39 -26.94
CA GLY A 404 14.20 -44.90 -28.32
C GLY A 404 12.80 -44.84 -28.95
N GLN A 405 11.76 -44.60 -28.14
CA GLN A 405 10.34 -44.57 -28.55
C GLN A 405 10.03 -43.46 -29.57
N PHE A 406 10.74 -42.32 -29.50
CA PHE A 406 10.59 -41.23 -30.46
C PHE A 406 11.89 -40.97 -31.22
N ARG A 407 11.88 -41.24 -32.54
CA ARG A 407 12.86 -40.72 -33.49
C ARG A 407 12.23 -39.54 -34.24
N PRO A 408 12.81 -38.32 -34.21
CA PRO A 408 12.32 -37.22 -35.04
C PRO A 408 12.51 -37.53 -36.52
N VAL A 409 11.65 -36.98 -37.37
CA VAL A 409 11.78 -37.09 -38.83
C VAL A 409 13.17 -36.61 -39.27
N PRO A 410 13.92 -37.38 -40.09
CA PRO A 410 15.24 -36.95 -40.55
C PRO A 410 15.13 -35.63 -41.34
N ARG A 411 15.99 -34.67 -41.00
CA ARG A 411 16.08 -33.41 -41.75
C ARG A 411 16.48 -33.72 -43.19
N LYS A 412 15.87 -33.05 -44.17
CA LYS A 412 16.27 -33.16 -45.58
C LYS A 412 17.77 -32.89 -45.71
N GLY A 413 18.50 -33.81 -46.34
CA GLY A 413 19.93 -33.62 -46.62
C GLY A 413 20.14 -32.40 -47.52
N ILE A 414 21.09 -31.55 -47.16
CA ILE A 414 21.49 -30.40 -47.99
C ILE A 414 22.60 -30.88 -48.92
N THR A 415 22.23 -31.31 -50.12
CA THR A 415 23.20 -31.72 -51.16
C THR A 415 23.86 -30.48 -51.76
N VAL A 416 25.09 -30.16 -51.33
CA VAL A 416 25.85 -29.02 -51.85
C VAL A 416 26.59 -29.42 -53.13
N GLY A 417 26.05 -29.00 -54.28
CA GLY A 417 26.69 -29.18 -55.59
C GLY A 417 27.89 -28.25 -55.79
N LEU A 418 29.11 -28.73 -55.50
CA LEU A 418 30.35 -27.98 -55.69
C LEU A 418 30.78 -27.92 -57.17
N HIS A 419 29.99 -27.24 -58.00
CA HIS A 419 30.19 -27.17 -59.46
C HIS A 419 31.53 -26.55 -59.93
N TRP A 420 32.30 -25.92 -59.05
CA TRP A 420 33.65 -25.43 -59.34
C TRP A 420 34.69 -26.56 -59.48
N LEU A 421 34.45 -27.73 -58.91
CA LEU A 421 35.39 -28.87 -58.95
C LEU A 421 35.23 -29.77 -60.19
N LEU A 422 34.31 -29.44 -61.10
CA LEU A 422 34.13 -30.15 -62.36
C LEU A 422 34.99 -29.49 -63.45
N PRO A 423 36.01 -30.18 -64.03
CA PRO A 423 36.65 -29.67 -65.23
C PRO A 423 35.61 -29.61 -66.37
N LYS A 424 35.54 -28.46 -67.05
CA LYS A 424 34.73 -28.30 -68.27
C LYS A 424 35.14 -29.33 -69.34
N PRO A 425 34.23 -29.78 -70.24
CA PRO A 425 33.08 -29.01 -70.70
C PRO A 425 31.72 -29.74 -70.70
N PHE A 426 30.71 -29.10 -70.10
CA PHE A 426 29.31 -29.25 -70.50
C PHE A 426 28.66 -27.86 -70.55
N GLY A 427 27.90 -27.59 -71.61
CA GLY A 427 27.32 -26.28 -71.93
C GLY A 427 28.25 -25.38 -72.76
N ASN A 428 27.75 -24.93 -73.92
CA ASN A 428 28.38 -23.88 -74.73
C ASN A 428 28.52 -22.57 -73.93
N ASP A 429 29.42 -21.68 -74.38
CA ASP A 429 29.48 -20.34 -73.81
C ASP A 429 28.24 -19.53 -74.22
N TYR A 430 27.39 -19.23 -73.24
CA TYR A 430 26.16 -18.42 -73.38
C TYR A 430 26.40 -16.99 -73.93
N ARG A 431 27.65 -16.61 -74.20
CA ARG A 431 28.06 -15.34 -74.79
C ARG A 431 28.13 -15.35 -76.33
N GLN A 432 27.97 -16.49 -77.01
CA GLN A 432 28.31 -16.62 -78.44
C GLN A 432 27.13 -16.71 -79.43
N GLU A 433 25.89 -16.93 -79.00
CA GLU A 433 24.73 -16.98 -79.93
C GLU A 433 23.68 -15.88 -79.63
N PRO A 434 23.30 -15.06 -80.62
CA PRO A 434 22.31 -14.00 -80.45
C PRO A 434 20.91 -14.42 -80.93
N TRP A 435 19.97 -14.66 -80.00
CA TRP A 435 18.61 -14.05 -79.94
C TRP A 435 17.52 -14.88 -79.23
N MET A 436 16.68 -14.12 -78.51
CA MET A 436 15.23 -14.33 -78.28
C MET A 436 14.68 -15.53 -77.46
N VAL A 437 14.15 -15.14 -76.28
CA VAL A 437 12.91 -15.63 -75.64
C VAL A 437 13.01 -16.90 -74.75
N HIS A 438 12.18 -16.91 -73.69
CA HIS A 438 12.03 -17.94 -72.63
C HIS A 438 13.17 -18.07 -71.60
N ALA A 439 13.30 -17.06 -70.72
CA ALA A 439 14.11 -17.15 -69.49
C ALA A 439 13.48 -16.35 -68.32
N THR A 440 12.37 -16.83 -67.77
CA THR A 440 11.72 -16.23 -66.57
C THR A 440 11.21 -17.23 -65.54
N ASP A 441 11.00 -18.50 -65.88
CA ASP A 441 10.54 -19.55 -64.96
C ASP A 441 11.49 -20.74 -64.91
N GLY A 442 11.48 -21.44 -63.76
CA GLY A 442 12.46 -22.47 -63.43
C GLY A 442 12.33 -23.73 -64.29
N LEU A 443 13.42 -24.11 -64.97
CA LEU A 443 13.51 -25.31 -65.79
C LEU A 443 13.29 -26.60 -64.96
N VAL A 444 12.11 -27.19 -65.11
CA VAL A 444 11.82 -28.58 -64.70
C VAL A 444 12.02 -29.48 -65.92
N TYR A 445 12.95 -30.44 -65.83
CA TYR A 445 13.18 -31.41 -66.91
C TYR A 445 12.08 -32.48 -66.91
N VAL A 446 11.34 -32.58 -68.01
CA VAL A 446 10.34 -33.63 -68.25
C VAL A 446 10.83 -34.52 -69.39
N PRO A 447 11.11 -35.83 -69.16
CA PRO A 447 11.47 -36.76 -70.21
C PRO A 447 10.36 -36.91 -71.26
N LYS A 448 10.73 -37.13 -72.53
CA LYS A 448 9.75 -37.25 -73.64
C LYS A 448 8.77 -38.43 -73.47
N ASP A 449 9.16 -39.45 -72.73
CA ASP A 449 8.46 -40.74 -72.65
C ASP A 449 7.33 -40.77 -71.61
N LYS A 450 7.02 -39.63 -70.97
CA LYS A 450 5.86 -39.39 -70.07
C LYS A 450 5.75 -40.24 -68.80
N ILE A 451 6.74 -41.09 -68.48
CA ILE A 451 6.77 -41.84 -67.20
C ILE A 451 7.29 -40.93 -66.08
N THR A 452 6.42 -40.08 -65.54
CA THR A 452 6.67 -39.23 -64.36
C THR A 452 5.40 -39.07 -63.53
N ASP A 453 5.50 -39.21 -62.20
CA ASP A 453 4.36 -39.17 -61.26
C ASP A 453 3.71 -37.77 -61.05
N VAL A 454 4.00 -36.82 -61.94
CA VAL A 454 3.55 -35.41 -61.88
C VAL A 454 3.12 -35.00 -63.29
N SER A 455 1.94 -34.40 -63.43
CA SER A 455 1.46 -33.88 -64.72
C SER A 455 2.04 -32.49 -65.03
N PRO A 456 2.12 -32.08 -66.31
CA PRO A 456 2.57 -30.73 -66.68
C PRO A 456 1.74 -29.61 -66.05
N GLU A 457 0.45 -29.86 -65.80
CA GLU A 457 -0.48 -28.93 -65.16
C GLU A 457 -0.14 -28.74 -63.68
N GLU A 458 0.23 -29.81 -62.97
CA GLU A 458 0.71 -29.72 -61.59
C GLU A 458 2.04 -28.99 -61.48
N VAL A 459 2.93 -29.13 -62.47
CA VAL A 459 4.19 -28.37 -62.56
C VAL A 459 3.90 -26.87 -62.66
N ALA A 460 2.99 -26.47 -63.56
CA ALA A 460 2.59 -25.07 -63.75
C ALA A 460 1.89 -24.47 -62.53
N ALA A 461 1.06 -25.25 -61.81
CA ALA A 461 0.41 -24.82 -60.57
C ALA A 461 1.36 -24.74 -59.36
N GLY A 462 2.54 -25.36 -59.42
CA GLY A 462 3.53 -25.37 -58.34
C GLY A 462 3.24 -26.33 -57.18
N ASP A 463 2.06 -26.95 -57.12
CA ASP A 463 1.62 -27.85 -56.02
C ASP A 463 2.37 -29.20 -56.00
N TRP A 464 3.00 -29.59 -57.11
CA TRP A 464 3.88 -30.77 -57.22
C TRP A 464 4.91 -30.87 -56.08
N ARG A 465 5.37 -29.71 -55.57
CA ARG A 465 6.32 -29.57 -54.45
C ARG A 465 5.83 -30.22 -53.14
N ARG A 466 4.55 -30.57 -53.02
CA ARG A 466 3.94 -31.28 -51.89
C ARG A 466 3.74 -32.78 -52.14
N LYS A 467 3.73 -33.24 -53.41
CA LYS A 467 3.50 -34.64 -53.80
C LYS A 467 4.79 -35.43 -53.98
N VAL A 468 5.83 -34.82 -54.56
CA VAL A 468 7.08 -35.52 -54.88
C VAL A 468 7.89 -35.80 -53.62
N VAL A 469 7.92 -37.07 -53.20
CA VAL A 469 8.87 -37.58 -52.20
C VAL A 469 10.21 -37.81 -52.91
N PRO A 470 11.33 -37.21 -52.47
CA PRO A 470 12.65 -37.58 -52.97
C PRO A 470 12.93 -39.04 -52.64
N SER A 471 13.30 -39.84 -53.65
CA SER A 471 13.74 -41.22 -53.43
C SER A 471 14.88 -41.24 -52.39
N PRO A 472 14.86 -42.15 -51.40
CA PRO A 472 15.93 -42.24 -50.42
C PRO A 472 17.25 -42.52 -51.13
N VAL A 473 18.22 -41.61 -50.96
CA VAL A 473 19.55 -41.74 -51.57
C VAL A 473 20.19 -43.01 -51.04
N GLY A 474 20.35 -44.00 -51.92
CA GLY A 474 20.66 -45.37 -51.54
C GLY A 474 22.03 -45.49 -50.89
N ASN A 475 22.09 -46.28 -49.82
CA ASN A 475 23.34 -46.82 -49.28
C ASN A 475 23.07 -48.20 -48.67
N ASP A 476 22.70 -49.14 -49.54
CA ASP A 476 22.72 -50.60 -49.28
C ASP A 476 22.82 -51.35 -50.62
N MET A 477 23.92 -51.12 -51.33
CA MET A 477 24.44 -52.09 -52.32
C MET A 477 25.01 -53.28 -51.54
N VAL A 478 24.13 -54.16 -51.06
CA VAL A 478 24.53 -55.42 -50.43
C VAL A 478 25.08 -56.33 -51.53
N TYR A 479 26.40 -56.31 -51.71
CA TYR A 479 27.10 -57.38 -52.41
C TYR A 479 26.95 -58.66 -51.60
N MET A 480 26.04 -59.54 -52.02
CA MET A 480 26.09 -60.94 -51.60
C MET A 480 27.26 -61.64 -52.29
N GLN A 481 28.07 -62.33 -51.50
CA GLN A 481 28.83 -63.51 -51.89
C GLN A 481 28.20 -64.74 -51.23
#